data_AF-A0A4Z0VC07-F1
#
_entry.id   AF-A0A4Z0VC07-F1
#
_cell.length_a   1.000
_cell.length_b   1.000
_cell.length_c   1.000
_cell.angle_alpha   90.00
_cell.angle_beta   90.00
_cell.angle_gamma   90.00
#
_symmetry.space_group_name_H-M   'P 1'
#
loop_
_entity.id
_entity.type
_entity.pdbx_description
1 polymer ?
#
loop_
_entity_poly.entity_id
_entity_poly.type
_entity_poly.pdbx_seq_one_letter_code
_entity_poly.pdbx_strand_id
1 'polypeptide(L)'
;MKKFFRSVLAVSTLSMLMTSCSFLNPGPVPEDIIGDQPGELQAKINELLDQAGTDSTKVEFAEISSSFLYSPGDNTANVHVQIISPDDKNKMVQYSWSDMKDRRNMCEKFDLTVSTFLDNDVVDSYDGYKEMLFTYDDARKYLNNLPTYCKEALEASGYKDNGYIDNFTMSNKQWRDRSMLGQHGRHKTVPKSAF
;
A
#
# COMPACT_ATOMS: atom_id res chain seq x y z
N MET A 1 -35.33 -9.43 -60.28
CA MET A 1 -34.70 -10.77 -60.28
C MET A 1 -33.24 -10.65 -59.85
N LYS A 2 -32.80 -11.57 -58.98
CA LYS A 2 -31.42 -11.99 -58.64
C LYS A 2 -30.48 -11.01 -57.91
N LYS A 3 -30.39 -11.28 -56.60
CA LYS A 3 -29.29 -11.02 -55.65
C LYS A 3 -27.94 -11.46 -56.21
N PHE A 4 -26.85 -10.82 -55.78
CA PHE A 4 -25.68 -11.53 -55.22
C PHE A 4 -24.90 -10.60 -54.27
N PHE A 5 -24.76 -11.08 -53.03
CA PHE A 5 -23.96 -10.52 -51.95
C PHE A 5 -22.46 -10.70 -52.24
N ARG A 6 -21.63 -9.70 -51.89
CA ARG A 6 -20.25 -9.94 -51.45
C ARG A 6 -19.90 -9.04 -50.27
N SER A 7 -19.61 -9.72 -49.17
CA SER A 7 -19.03 -9.22 -47.93
C SER A 7 -17.56 -8.85 -48.15
N VAL A 8 -17.10 -7.72 -47.61
CA VAL A 8 -15.70 -7.49 -47.25
C VAL A 8 -15.67 -6.71 -45.93
N LEU A 9 -14.88 -7.23 -44.99
CA LEU A 9 -14.74 -6.82 -43.60
C LEU A 9 -14.22 -5.38 -43.42
N ALA A 10 -14.61 -4.81 -42.27
CA ALA A 10 -14.06 -3.63 -41.63
C ALA A 10 -12.56 -3.76 -41.31
N VAL A 11 -11.82 -2.64 -41.28
CA VAL A 11 -10.86 -2.30 -40.22
C VAL A 11 -10.70 -0.77 -40.17
N SER A 12 -11.29 -0.13 -39.16
CA SER A 12 -10.92 1.22 -38.73
C SER A 12 -9.61 1.10 -37.94
N THR A 13 -8.48 1.43 -38.57
CA THR A 13 -7.19 1.52 -37.87
C THR A 13 -7.13 2.82 -37.07
N LEU A 14 -7.68 2.77 -35.86
CA LEU A 14 -7.34 3.72 -34.80
C LEU A 14 -5.98 3.28 -34.25
N SER A 15 -4.88 3.80 -34.80
CA SER A 15 -3.56 3.61 -34.23
C SER A 15 -3.41 4.50 -32.99
N MET A 16 -4.05 4.10 -31.90
CA MET A 16 -3.62 4.50 -30.56
C MET A 16 -2.28 3.81 -30.32
N LEU A 17 -1.23 4.61 -30.17
CA LEU A 17 0.00 4.16 -29.54
C LEU A 17 -0.36 3.73 -28.12
N MET A 18 -0.65 2.44 -27.99
CA MET A 18 -0.69 1.73 -26.73
C MET A 18 0.74 1.76 -26.19
N THR A 19 1.11 2.78 -25.41
CA THR A 19 1.93 2.50 -24.23
C THR A 19 1.01 1.86 -23.21
N SER A 20 0.48 0.68 -23.59
CA SER A 20 -0.05 -0.29 -22.66
C SER A 20 1.07 -0.52 -21.66
N CYS A 21 0.73 -0.33 -20.41
CA CYS A 21 1.37 -0.89 -19.23
C CYS A 21 2.56 -1.73 -19.62
N SER A 22 3.74 -1.19 -19.35
CA SER A 22 4.93 -1.99 -19.17
C SER A 22 4.52 -3.33 -18.55
N PHE A 23 4.41 -4.35 -19.40
CA PHE A 23 4.61 -5.74 -19.05
C PHE A 23 6.10 -5.82 -18.68
N LEU A 24 6.47 -5.15 -17.60
CA LEU A 24 7.74 -5.34 -16.94
C LEU A 24 7.40 -6.37 -15.91
N ASN A 25 7.81 -7.60 -16.24
CA ASN A 25 8.21 -8.64 -15.31
C ASN A 25 7.98 -8.19 -13.85
N PRO A 26 6.98 -8.73 -13.13
CA PRO A 26 6.81 -8.39 -11.72
C PRO A 26 8.18 -8.68 -11.11
N GLY A 27 8.81 -7.65 -10.54
CA GLY A 27 10.18 -7.79 -10.03
C GLY A 27 10.28 -9.02 -9.13
N PRO A 28 11.48 -9.53 -8.84
CA PRO A 28 11.60 -10.62 -7.88
C PRO A 28 10.83 -10.27 -6.60
N VAL A 29 10.16 -11.27 -6.00
CA VAL A 29 9.60 -11.07 -4.66
C VAL A 29 10.79 -10.68 -3.76
N PRO A 30 10.66 -9.65 -2.91
CA PRO A 30 11.68 -9.36 -1.92
C PRO A 30 12.11 -10.63 -1.18
N GLU A 31 13.39 -10.74 -0.83
CA GLU A 31 13.91 -11.87 -0.04
C GLU A 31 13.87 -11.57 1.46
N ASP A 32 13.52 -10.34 1.81
CA ASP A 32 13.48 -9.74 3.13
C ASP A 32 12.30 -8.75 3.25
N ILE A 33 12.21 -8.07 4.39
CA ILE A 33 11.25 -6.99 4.58
C ILE A 33 11.57 -5.80 3.69
N ILE A 34 10.55 -5.29 3.01
CA ILE A 34 10.70 -4.05 2.24
C ILE A 34 11.12 -2.94 3.19
N GLY A 35 12.28 -2.34 2.89
CA GLY A 35 12.91 -1.33 3.74
C GLY A 35 14.18 -1.81 4.45
N ASP A 36 14.57 -3.08 4.29
CA ASP A 36 15.90 -3.55 4.71
C ASP A 36 17.01 -2.89 3.89
N GLN A 37 16.71 -2.50 2.64
CA GLN A 37 17.60 -1.69 1.81
C GLN A 37 17.27 -0.18 1.89
N PRO A 38 18.29 0.71 1.87
CA PRO A 38 18.08 2.15 1.91
C PRO A 38 17.14 2.64 0.80
N GLY A 39 16.05 3.29 1.20
CA GLY A 39 15.09 3.94 0.29
C GLY A 39 14.04 3.03 -0.34
N GLU A 40 14.10 1.71 -0.13
CA GLU A 40 13.16 0.78 -0.74
C GLU A 40 11.71 0.99 -0.25
N LEU A 41 11.52 1.04 1.08
CA LEU A 41 10.20 1.30 1.67
C LEU A 41 9.69 2.70 1.30
N GLN A 42 10.57 3.69 1.18
CA GLN A 42 10.19 5.03 0.75
C GLN A 42 9.67 5.06 -0.68
N ALA A 43 10.35 4.36 -1.60
CA ALA A 43 9.89 4.20 -2.97
C ALA A 43 8.52 3.51 -3.02
N LYS A 44 8.33 2.44 -2.23
CA LYS A 44 7.06 1.73 -2.17
C LYS A 44 5.93 2.57 -1.58
N ILE A 45 6.20 3.36 -0.54
CA ILE A 45 5.24 4.31 0.01
C ILE A 45 4.83 5.32 -1.07
N ASN A 46 5.79 5.91 -1.79
CA ASN A 46 5.49 6.87 -2.84
C ASN A 46 4.63 6.27 -3.96
N GLU A 47 4.89 5.03 -4.37
CA GLU A 47 4.03 4.31 -5.32
C GLU A 47 2.59 4.17 -4.82
N LEU A 48 2.39 3.87 -3.52
CA LEU A 48 1.06 3.80 -2.91
C LEU A 48 0.37 5.17 -2.81
N LEU A 49 1.13 6.24 -2.53
CA LEU A 49 0.61 7.61 -2.52
C LEU A 49 0.17 8.07 -3.92
N ASP A 50 0.95 7.76 -4.94
CA ASP A 50 0.61 8.06 -6.33
C ASP A 50 -0.71 7.38 -6.73
N GLN A 51 -0.90 6.12 -6.33
CA GLN A 51 -2.16 5.39 -6.55
C GLN A 51 -3.34 6.01 -5.79
N ALA A 52 -3.07 6.63 -4.64
CA ALA A 52 -4.08 7.34 -3.86
C ALA A 52 -4.43 8.72 -4.44
N GLY A 53 -3.67 9.23 -5.42
CA GLY A 53 -3.84 10.58 -5.95
C GLY A 53 -3.30 11.67 -5.02
N THR A 54 -2.29 11.33 -4.19
CA THR A 54 -1.62 12.27 -3.28
C THR A 54 -0.09 12.12 -3.38
N ASP A 55 0.65 12.85 -2.54
CA ASP A 55 2.11 12.82 -2.51
C ASP A 55 2.64 13.04 -1.08
N SER A 56 3.94 12.84 -0.91
CA SER A 56 4.62 12.95 0.39
C SER A 56 4.53 14.35 1.03
N THR A 57 4.16 15.40 0.28
CA THR A 57 4.04 16.76 0.79
C THR A 57 2.65 17.09 1.32
N LYS A 58 1.63 16.27 0.99
CA LYS A 58 0.22 16.50 1.37
C LYS A 58 -0.34 15.42 2.27
N VAL A 59 0.20 14.22 2.21
CA VAL A 59 -0.35 13.07 2.92
C VAL A 59 -0.25 13.22 4.44
N GLU A 60 -1.32 12.81 5.10
CA GLU A 60 -1.36 12.60 6.54
C GLU A 60 -1.58 11.11 6.78
N PHE A 61 -0.62 10.49 7.46
CA PHE A 61 -0.60 9.07 7.74
C PHE A 61 -1.23 8.77 9.08
N ALA A 62 -1.93 7.67 9.07
CA ALA A 62 -2.46 6.97 10.21
C ALA A 62 -1.48 5.86 10.63
N GLU A 63 -1.03 5.07 9.65
CA GLU A 63 -0.10 3.98 9.84
C GLU A 63 0.73 3.76 8.57
N ILE A 64 1.98 3.36 8.74
CA ILE A 64 2.82 2.76 7.70
C ILE A 64 3.25 1.40 8.22
N SER A 65 3.00 0.34 7.46
CA SER A 65 3.49 -1.00 7.79
C SER A 65 4.16 -1.66 6.60
N SER A 66 5.22 -2.40 6.87
CA SER A 66 5.88 -3.31 5.95
C SER A 66 6.01 -4.66 6.65
N SER A 67 5.80 -5.75 5.92
CA SER A 67 5.98 -7.08 6.45
C SER A 67 6.51 -8.03 5.40
N PHE A 68 7.22 -9.04 5.88
CA PHE A 68 7.72 -10.14 5.10
C PHE A 68 7.56 -11.43 5.87
N LEU A 69 6.99 -12.43 5.22
CA LEU A 69 6.83 -13.77 5.75
C LEU A 69 7.62 -14.72 4.85
N TYR A 70 8.70 -15.27 5.40
CA TYR A 70 9.50 -16.26 4.71
C TYR A 70 8.77 -17.61 4.68
N SER A 71 8.59 -18.14 3.48
CA SER A 71 8.13 -19.52 3.26
C SER A 71 8.88 -20.04 2.04
N PRO A 72 9.64 -21.15 2.14
CA PRO A 72 10.45 -21.64 1.03
C PRO A 72 9.65 -21.81 -0.27
N GLY A 73 9.94 -20.97 -1.27
CA GLY A 73 9.26 -20.96 -2.56
C GLY A 73 7.89 -20.28 -2.60
N ASP A 74 7.50 -19.59 -1.52
CA ASP A 74 6.23 -18.87 -1.37
C ASP A 74 6.31 -17.72 -0.36
N ASN A 75 7.37 -16.92 -0.45
CA ASN A 75 7.50 -15.73 0.38
C ASN A 75 6.33 -14.76 0.12
N THR A 76 5.92 -14.07 1.17
CA THR A 76 4.90 -13.01 1.07
C THR A 76 5.49 -11.70 1.61
N ALA A 77 5.48 -10.67 0.78
CA ALA A 77 5.82 -9.31 1.18
C ALA A 77 4.57 -8.43 1.12
N ASN A 78 4.37 -7.56 2.10
CA ASN A 78 3.27 -6.60 2.11
C ASN A 78 3.75 -5.24 2.57
N VAL A 79 3.20 -4.18 1.99
CA VAL A 79 3.32 -2.81 2.49
C VAL A 79 1.94 -2.20 2.49
N HIS A 80 1.57 -1.53 3.56
CA HIS A 80 0.36 -0.72 3.56
C HIS A 80 0.57 0.65 4.18
N VAL A 81 -0.17 1.60 3.66
CA VAL A 81 -0.30 2.93 4.23
C VAL A 81 -1.77 3.18 4.53
N GLN A 82 -2.05 3.57 5.76
CA GLN A 82 -3.35 4.11 6.16
C GLN A 82 -3.22 5.62 6.13
N ILE A 83 -4.09 6.28 5.38
CA ILE A 83 -4.01 7.73 5.13
C ILE A 83 -5.38 8.36 5.22
N ILE A 84 -5.41 9.67 5.45
CA ILE A 84 -6.60 10.46 5.17
C ILE A 84 -6.89 10.43 3.67
N SER A 85 -8.13 10.14 3.31
CA SER A 85 -8.56 10.09 1.91
C SER A 85 -8.34 11.47 1.27
N PRO A 86 -7.58 11.56 0.16
CA PRO A 86 -7.37 12.83 -0.54
C PRO A 86 -8.67 13.49 -1.02
N ASP A 87 -9.69 12.69 -1.30
CA ASP A 87 -11.01 13.15 -1.75
C ASP A 87 -11.92 13.63 -0.62
N ASP A 88 -11.70 13.18 0.62
CA ASP A 88 -12.62 13.38 1.74
C ASP A 88 -11.86 13.31 3.07
N LYS A 89 -11.57 14.48 3.63
CA LYS A 89 -10.78 14.60 4.86
C LYS A 89 -11.39 13.93 6.08
N ASN A 90 -12.67 13.53 6.02
CA ASN A 90 -13.40 12.83 7.10
C ASN A 90 -13.36 11.30 6.92
N LYS A 91 -12.69 10.80 5.87
CA LYS A 91 -12.50 9.37 5.62
C LYS A 91 -11.05 8.98 5.71
N MET A 92 -10.85 7.74 6.14
CA MET A 92 -9.55 7.10 6.12
C MET A 92 -9.59 5.89 5.19
N VAL A 93 -8.48 5.68 4.49
CA VAL A 93 -8.34 4.60 3.52
C VAL A 93 -7.00 3.91 3.73
N GLN A 94 -6.96 2.61 3.46
CA GLN A 94 -5.73 1.85 3.38
C GLN A 94 -5.42 1.54 1.92
N TYR A 95 -4.19 1.81 1.50
CA TYR A 95 -3.63 1.25 0.28
C TYR A 95 -2.63 0.19 0.66
N SER A 96 -2.83 -1.03 0.14
CA SER A 96 -1.99 -2.19 0.42
C SER A 96 -1.38 -2.69 -0.87
N TRP A 97 -0.07 -2.84 -0.87
CA TRP A 97 0.68 -3.63 -1.84
C TRP A 97 1.00 -5.00 -1.23
N SER A 98 0.90 -6.05 -2.04
CA SER A 98 1.31 -7.40 -1.68
C SER A 98 1.99 -8.09 -2.86
N ASP A 99 2.99 -8.91 -2.55
CA ASP A 99 3.62 -9.80 -3.51
C ASP A 99 3.83 -11.18 -2.88
N MET A 100 3.20 -12.18 -3.48
CA MET A 100 3.27 -13.60 -3.11
C MET A 100 3.18 -14.46 -4.38
N LYS A 101 3.57 -15.73 -4.30
CA LYS A 101 3.72 -16.62 -5.46
C LYS A 101 2.58 -16.57 -6.48
N ASP A 102 1.33 -16.66 -6.01
CA ASP A 102 0.15 -16.71 -6.86
C ASP A 102 -0.44 -15.32 -7.20
N ARG A 103 0.07 -14.27 -6.54
CA ARG A 103 -0.41 -12.88 -6.69
C ARG A 103 0.77 -11.93 -6.64
N ARG A 104 1.34 -11.69 -7.82
CA ARG A 104 2.51 -10.81 -7.96
C ARG A 104 2.09 -9.35 -8.01
N ASN A 105 2.75 -8.50 -7.23
CA ASN A 105 2.66 -7.03 -7.30
C ASN A 105 1.20 -6.49 -7.28
N MET A 106 0.38 -6.99 -6.35
CA MET A 106 -1.03 -6.65 -6.25
C MET A 106 -1.24 -5.42 -5.36
N CYS A 107 -2.07 -4.48 -5.80
CA CYS A 107 -2.47 -3.31 -5.02
C CYS A 107 -3.97 -3.27 -4.77
N GLU A 108 -4.36 -2.98 -3.53
CA GLU A 108 -5.74 -2.95 -3.06
C GLU A 108 -6.02 -1.69 -2.24
N LYS A 109 -7.27 -1.23 -2.29
CA LYS A 109 -7.78 -0.12 -1.48
C LYS A 109 -8.87 -0.63 -0.54
N PHE A 110 -8.81 -0.21 0.72
CA PHE A 110 -9.84 -0.47 1.73
C PHE A 110 -10.33 0.84 2.33
N ASP A 111 -11.65 0.97 2.49
CA ASP A 111 -12.23 2.06 3.29
C ASP A 111 -12.16 1.66 4.76
N LEU A 112 -11.66 2.54 5.62
CA LEU A 112 -11.47 2.27 7.04
C LEU A 112 -12.54 2.95 7.90
N THR A 113 -12.98 2.27 8.96
CA THR A 113 -13.80 2.87 10.02
C THR A 113 -12.96 2.98 11.27
N VAL A 114 -12.90 4.20 11.82
CA VAL A 114 -12.21 4.47 13.08
C VAL A 114 -13.22 4.35 14.21
N SER A 115 -12.92 3.55 15.23
CA SER A 115 -13.73 3.43 16.43
C SER A 115 -12.88 3.69 17.68
N THR A 116 -13.52 4.17 18.74
CA THR A 116 -12.89 4.13 20.07
C THR A 116 -12.97 2.71 20.63
N PHE A 117 -12.17 2.37 21.65
CA PHE A 117 -12.26 1.07 22.35
C PHE A 117 -13.66 0.78 22.93
N LEU A 118 -14.51 1.79 23.07
CA LEU A 118 -15.95 1.61 23.22
C LEU A 118 -16.50 1.47 21.79
N ASP A 119 -16.60 0.23 21.31
CA ASP A 119 -16.93 -0.16 19.92
C ASP A 119 -18.24 0.44 19.33
N ASN A 120 -18.96 1.28 20.09
CA ASN A 120 -20.16 1.97 19.68
C ASN A 120 -19.93 3.43 19.22
N ASP A 121 -18.75 4.01 19.48
CA ASP A 121 -18.44 5.40 19.08
C ASP A 121 -17.54 5.40 17.84
N VAL A 122 -18.18 5.51 16.67
CA VAL A 122 -17.49 5.74 15.40
C VAL A 122 -16.93 7.16 15.39
N VAL A 123 -15.66 7.28 15.03
CA VAL A 123 -14.96 8.55 14.83
C VAL A 123 -14.93 8.83 13.33
N ASP A 124 -15.89 9.61 12.84
CA ASP A 124 -16.13 9.86 11.40
C ASP A 124 -15.76 11.29 10.96
N SER A 125 -14.94 11.99 11.75
CA SER A 125 -14.52 13.35 11.44
C SER A 125 -13.02 13.55 11.61
N TYR A 126 -12.48 14.44 10.79
CA TYR A 126 -11.08 14.83 10.85
C TYR A 126 -10.64 15.22 12.27
N ASP A 127 -11.43 16.04 12.94
CA ASP A 127 -11.11 16.50 14.30
C ASP A 127 -11.04 15.38 15.32
N GLY A 128 -11.76 14.27 15.10
CA GLY A 128 -11.78 13.12 16.00
C GLY A 128 -10.53 12.24 15.91
N TYR A 129 -9.82 12.24 14.77
CA TYR A 129 -8.62 11.44 14.58
C TYR A 129 -7.34 12.22 14.28
N LYS A 130 -7.39 13.54 14.06
CA LYS A 130 -6.21 14.36 13.70
C LYS A 130 -5.00 14.21 14.64
N GLU A 131 -5.21 13.97 15.92
CA GLU A 131 -4.11 13.80 16.89
C GLU A 131 -3.34 12.49 16.67
N MET A 132 -3.97 11.51 16.03
CA MET A 132 -3.37 10.22 15.70
C MET A 132 -2.54 10.29 14.42
N LEU A 133 -2.66 11.36 13.64
CA LEU A 133 -2.01 11.49 12.34
C LEU A 133 -0.56 11.97 12.49
N PHE A 134 0.26 11.62 11.51
CA PHE A 134 1.62 12.14 11.36
C PHE A 134 1.92 12.42 9.88
N THR A 135 2.90 13.27 9.62
CA THR A 135 3.28 13.66 8.26
C THR A 135 4.40 12.78 7.70
N TYR A 136 4.66 12.86 6.40
CA TYR A 136 5.83 12.20 5.82
C TYR A 136 7.15 12.70 6.44
N ASP A 137 7.24 13.97 6.85
CA ASP A 137 8.46 14.50 7.47
C ASP A 137 8.71 13.89 8.86
N ASP A 138 7.64 13.60 9.61
CA ASP A 138 7.74 12.85 10.87
C ASP A 138 8.23 11.41 10.63
N ALA A 139 7.76 10.79 9.54
CA ALA A 139 8.13 9.44 9.11
C ALA A 139 9.58 9.35 8.60
N ARG A 140 10.02 10.37 7.85
CA ARG A 140 11.25 10.35 7.04
C ARG A 140 12.48 9.97 7.84
N LYS A 141 12.60 10.47 9.07
CA LYS A 141 13.73 10.16 9.95
C LYS A 141 13.82 8.67 10.32
N TYR A 142 12.68 7.99 10.45
CA TYR A 142 12.64 6.56 10.74
C TYR A 142 12.90 5.75 9.49
N LEU A 143 12.26 6.12 8.38
CA LEU A 143 12.45 5.47 7.09
C LEU A 143 13.91 5.52 6.60
N ASN A 144 14.59 6.65 6.81
CA ASN A 144 16.01 6.82 6.47
C ASN A 144 16.94 5.91 7.29
N ASN A 145 16.53 5.53 8.51
CA ASN A 145 17.34 4.74 9.43
C ASN A 145 16.84 3.30 9.58
N LEU A 146 15.81 2.90 8.83
CA LEU A 146 15.17 1.59 8.95
C LEU A 146 16.17 0.42 8.80
N PRO A 147 17.09 0.39 7.81
CA PRO A 147 18.09 -0.66 7.72
C PRO A 147 18.95 -0.81 8.99
N THR A 148 19.31 0.32 9.60
CA THR A 148 20.07 0.34 10.86
C THR A 148 19.24 -0.26 12.00
N TYR A 149 17.96 0.12 12.10
CA TYR A 149 17.06 -0.43 13.13
C TYR A 149 16.81 -1.93 12.96
N CYS A 150 16.66 -2.40 11.72
CA CYS A 150 16.52 -3.83 11.42
C CYS A 150 17.76 -4.60 11.91
N LYS A 151 18.95 -4.11 11.57
CA LYS A 151 20.21 -4.70 12.01
C LYS A 151 20.36 -4.72 13.53
N GLU A 152 20.11 -3.59 14.20
CA GLU A 152 20.18 -3.49 15.67
C GLU A 152 19.17 -4.42 16.35
N ALA A 153 17.97 -4.59 15.80
CA ALA A 153 16.98 -5.51 16.32
C ALA A 153 17.39 -6.98 16.16
N LEU A 154 17.99 -7.35 15.03
CA LEU A 154 18.56 -8.70 14.82
C LEU A 154 19.75 -8.97 15.75
N GLU A 155 20.60 -7.98 16.00
CA GLU A 155 21.69 -8.08 16.96
C GLU A 155 21.17 -8.25 18.40
N ALA A 156 20.20 -7.43 18.82
CA ALA A 156 19.63 -7.44 20.16
C ALA A 156 18.81 -8.71 20.46
N SER A 157 18.16 -9.29 19.44
CA SER A 157 17.40 -10.54 19.57
C SER A 157 18.29 -11.79 19.64
N GLY A 158 19.58 -11.67 19.34
CA GLY A 158 20.54 -12.78 19.34
C GLY A 158 20.51 -13.63 18.08
N TYR A 159 19.59 -13.36 17.13
CA TYR A 159 19.53 -14.07 15.85
C TYR A 159 20.66 -13.65 14.90
N LYS A 160 21.05 -12.36 14.90
CA LYS A 160 22.08 -11.81 14.00
C LYS A 160 21.77 -12.19 12.54
N ASP A 161 22.71 -12.80 11.84
CA ASP A 161 22.58 -13.27 10.46
C ASP A 161 21.70 -14.53 10.30
N ASN A 162 21.18 -15.11 11.39
CA ASN A 162 20.30 -16.29 11.36
C ASN A 162 18.81 -15.94 11.48
N GLY A 163 18.46 -14.65 11.46
CA GLY A 163 17.09 -14.18 11.52
C GLY A 163 16.79 -13.17 10.42
N TYR A 164 15.52 -12.81 10.31
CA TYR A 164 15.05 -11.72 9.48
C TYR A 164 14.02 -10.91 10.27
N ILE A 165 13.80 -9.66 9.86
CA ILE A 165 12.72 -8.85 10.39
C ILE A 165 11.45 -9.17 9.61
N ASP A 166 10.40 -9.59 10.31
CA ASP A 166 9.13 -9.97 9.70
C ASP A 166 8.17 -8.78 9.54
N ASN A 167 8.31 -7.75 10.37
CA ASN A 167 7.41 -6.61 10.36
C ASN A 167 8.07 -5.33 10.88
N PHE A 168 7.75 -4.22 10.20
CA PHE A 168 7.99 -2.85 10.64
C PHE A 168 6.66 -2.10 10.59
N THR A 169 6.27 -1.49 11.70
CA THR A 169 5.05 -0.67 11.76
C THR A 169 5.37 0.65 12.44
N MET A 170 4.83 1.73 11.88
CA MET A 170 4.91 3.06 12.45
C MET A 170 3.52 3.69 12.52
N SER A 171 3.13 4.06 13.72
CA SER A 171 1.90 4.79 14.05
C SER A 171 2.15 5.68 15.26
N ASN A 172 1.31 6.72 15.46
CA ASN A 172 1.44 7.58 16.63
C ASN A 172 1.00 6.84 17.90
N LYS A 173 1.56 7.15 19.07
CA LYS A 173 1.29 6.39 20.32
C LYS A 173 -0.19 6.37 20.74
N GLN A 174 -0.96 7.41 20.39
CA GLN A 174 -2.41 7.47 20.61
C GLN A 174 -3.21 6.41 19.82
N TRP A 175 -2.56 5.68 18.90
CA TRP A 175 -3.12 4.51 18.22
C TRP A 175 -3.32 3.29 19.11
N ARG A 176 -2.55 3.16 20.21
CA ARG A 176 -2.70 1.99 21.11
C ARG A 176 -4.04 1.95 21.86
N ASP A 177 -4.75 3.08 21.92
CA ASP A 177 -6.01 3.24 22.65
C ASP A 177 -7.25 3.38 21.73
N ARG A 178 -7.13 3.04 20.43
CA ARG A 178 -8.27 2.95 19.49
C ARG A 178 -8.20 1.70 18.61
N SER A 179 -9.34 1.05 18.35
CA SER A 179 -9.45 -0.08 17.43
C SER A 179 -9.77 0.44 16.03
N MET A 180 -8.95 0.12 15.02
CA MET A 180 -9.33 0.28 13.62
C MET A 180 -10.04 -1.00 13.19
N LEU A 181 -11.33 -0.89 12.91
CA LEU A 181 -12.08 -1.98 12.28
C LEU A 181 -12.13 -1.68 10.78
N GLY A 182 -11.31 -2.41 10.02
CA GLY A 182 -11.50 -2.49 8.57
C GLY A 182 -12.88 -3.10 8.31
N GLN A 183 -13.82 -2.32 7.78
CA GLN A 183 -15.06 -2.92 7.30
C GLN A 183 -14.70 -3.85 6.13
N HIS A 184 -15.16 -5.10 6.18
CA HIS A 184 -15.26 -5.98 5.01
C HIS A 184 -16.27 -5.37 4.02
N GLY A 185 -15.90 -4.26 3.39
CA GLY A 185 -16.73 -3.45 2.52
C GLY A 185 -16.18 -3.45 1.11
N ARG A 186 -16.67 -4.40 0.29
CA ARG A 186 -16.51 -4.54 -1.17
C ARG A 186 -15.10 -4.28 -1.71
N HIS A 187 -14.40 -5.35 -2.07
CA HIS A 187 -13.30 -5.35 -3.04
C HIS A 187 -13.64 -4.40 -4.20
N LYS A 188 -13.03 -3.22 -4.19
CA LYS A 188 -12.87 -2.42 -5.39
C LYS A 188 -11.41 -2.54 -5.75
N THR A 189 -11.12 -3.45 -6.68
CA THR A 189 -9.93 -3.31 -7.51
C THR A 189 -9.97 -1.89 -8.04
N VAL A 190 -8.95 -1.07 -7.75
CA VAL A 190 -8.91 0.33 -8.17
C VAL A 190 -9.09 0.36 -9.70
N PRO A 191 -10.22 0.87 -10.24
CA PRO A 191 -10.47 0.86 -11.66
C PRO A 191 -9.51 1.81 -12.35
N LYS A 192 -8.95 1.34 -13.46
CA LYS A 192 -7.87 1.97 -14.23
C LYS A 192 -8.32 3.17 -15.08
N SER A 193 -9.17 4.05 -14.55
CA SER A 193 -9.70 5.18 -15.33
C SER A 193 -9.97 6.41 -14.47
N ALA A 194 -8.90 7.10 -14.13
CA ALA A 194 -8.88 8.56 -14.04
C ALA A 194 -7.44 8.95 -14.35
N PHE A 195 -7.09 8.92 -15.64
CA PHE A 195 -6.14 9.75 -16.40
C PHE A 195 -5.99 9.15 -17.81
#